data_AF-A0A957UWL1-F1
#
_entry.id   AF-A0A957UWL1-F1
#
_cell.length_a   1.000
_cell.length_b   1.000
_cell.length_c   1.000
_cell.angle_alpha   90.00
_cell.angle_beta   90.00
_cell.angle_gamma   90.00
#
_symmetry.space_group_name_H-M   'P 1'
#
loop_
_entity.id
_entity.type
_entity.pdbx_description
1 polymer ?
#
loop_
_entity_poly.entity_id
_entity_poly.type
_entity_poly.pdbx_seq_one_letter_code
_entity_poly.pdbx_strand_id
1 'polypeptide(L)'
;MEGVRNTFEYFALVLQLPFLLISGQMAPSDAELTGPVGIAQMVGSATQATIDTGLLFPILRLSAILSAALAVTNLLPLPALDGGRLLFILIETIRGRRVSPEREGFVHMVGYVLLLGLIVFITVRDISTVRQGIDWISILGQ
;
A
#
# COMPACT_ATOMS: atom_id res chain seq x y z
N MET A 1 -1.50 -24.72 15.59
CA MET A 1 -0.47 -24.61 14.51
C MET A 1 -1.08 -24.10 13.21
N GLU A 2 -2.39 -24.25 12.97
CA GLU A 2 -3.10 -23.73 11.78
C GLU A 2 -3.06 -22.20 11.64
N GLY A 3 -3.17 -21.45 12.74
CA GLY A 3 -3.09 -19.98 12.69
C GLY A 3 -1.76 -19.45 12.15
N VAL A 4 -0.64 -20.08 12.50
CA VAL A 4 0.70 -19.70 11.99
C VAL A 4 0.80 -19.96 10.49
N ARG A 5 0.21 -21.07 10.02
CA ARG A 5 0.16 -21.42 8.60
C ARG A 5 -0.69 -20.42 7.82
N ASN A 6 -1.87 -20.07 8.31
CA ASN A 6 -2.75 -19.10 7.66
C ASN A 6 -2.10 -17.71 7.60
N THR A 7 -1.44 -17.26 8.67
CA THR A 7 -0.70 -15.98 8.64
C THR A 7 0.41 -16.00 7.60
N PHE A 8 1.15 -17.11 7.48
CA PHE A 8 2.18 -17.25 6.47
C PHE A 8 1.61 -17.27 5.05
N GLU A 9 0.48 -17.94 4.84
CA GLU A 9 -0.21 -17.98 3.54
C GLU A 9 -0.73 -16.59 3.14
N TYR A 10 -1.36 -15.84 4.04
CA TYR A 10 -1.78 -14.45 3.76
C TYR A 10 -0.59 -13.52 3.51
N PHE A 11 0.47 -13.65 4.29
CA PHE A 11 1.70 -12.88 4.10
C PHE A 11 2.32 -13.17 2.72
N ALA A 12 2.43 -14.44 2.35
CA ALA A 12 2.91 -14.85 1.04
C ALA A 12 2.01 -14.32 -0.09
N LEU A 13 0.69 -14.36 0.10
CA LEU A 13 -0.27 -13.84 -0.86
C LEU A 13 -0.08 -12.33 -1.07
N VAL A 14 0.05 -11.54 0.00
CA VAL A 14 0.35 -10.10 -0.08
C VAL A 14 1.63 -9.81 -0.86
N LEU A 15 2.68 -10.61 -0.67
CA LEU A 15 3.93 -10.49 -1.42
C LEU A 15 3.80 -10.90 -2.90
N GLN A 16 2.84 -11.78 -3.23
CA GLN A 16 2.61 -12.27 -4.58
C GLN A 16 1.63 -11.42 -5.39
N LEU A 17 0.79 -10.60 -4.73
CA LEU A 17 -0.18 -9.73 -5.41
C LEU A 17 0.43 -8.90 -6.55
N PRO A 18 1.59 -8.23 -6.38
CA PRO A 18 2.22 -7.49 -7.48
C PRO A 18 2.50 -8.37 -8.70
N PHE A 19 2.97 -9.61 -8.47
CA PHE A 19 3.26 -10.55 -9.54
C PHE A 19 1.99 -11.05 -10.25
N LEU A 20 0.93 -11.36 -9.50
CA LEU A 20 -0.36 -11.79 -10.07
C LEU A 20 -1.00 -10.69 -10.93
N LEU A 21 -0.84 -9.43 -10.54
CA LEU A 21 -1.34 -8.28 -11.29
C LEU A 21 -0.53 -8.03 -12.57
N ILE A 22 0.80 -8.09 -12.48
CA ILE A 22 1.69 -7.89 -13.62
C ILE A 22 1.52 -9.03 -14.64
N SER A 23 1.34 -10.26 -14.17
CA SER A 23 1.12 -11.43 -15.02
C SER A 23 -0.29 -11.51 -15.61
N GLY A 24 -1.20 -10.61 -15.22
CA GLY A 24 -2.59 -10.59 -15.70
C GLY A 24 -3.45 -11.73 -15.17
N GLN A 25 -2.99 -12.46 -14.16
CA GLN A 25 -3.75 -13.55 -13.53
C GLN A 25 -4.84 -13.04 -12.57
N MET A 26 -4.74 -11.77 -12.16
CA MET A 26 -5.71 -11.10 -11.30
C MET A 26 -5.96 -9.69 -11.82
N ALA A 27 -7.22 -9.27 -11.94
CA ALA A 27 -7.53 -7.90 -12.30
C ALA A 27 -7.32 -6.98 -11.08
N PRO A 28 -6.88 -5.72 -11.28
CA PRO A 28 -6.78 -4.74 -10.19
C PRO A 28 -8.11 -4.49 -9.46
N SER A 29 -9.25 -4.71 -10.13
CA SER A 29 -10.60 -4.67 -9.56
C SER A 29 -10.81 -5.74 -8.49
N ASP A 30 -10.30 -6.95 -8.71
CA ASP A 30 -10.50 -8.11 -7.84
C ASP A 30 -9.58 -8.03 -6.61
N ALA A 31 -8.48 -7.29 -6.73
CA ALA A 31 -7.57 -6.98 -5.62
C ALA A 31 -8.00 -5.73 -4.84
N GLU A 32 -9.12 -5.08 -5.21
CA GLU A 32 -9.59 -3.80 -4.64
C GLU A 32 -8.50 -2.70 -4.58
N LEU A 33 -7.44 -2.82 -5.39
CA LEU A 33 -6.26 -1.97 -5.28
C LEU A 33 -6.56 -0.57 -5.80
N THR A 34 -6.67 0.39 -4.88
CA THR A 34 -6.94 1.78 -5.23
C THR A 34 -5.62 2.45 -5.57
N GLY A 35 -5.49 2.91 -6.82
CA GLY A 35 -4.30 3.58 -7.29
C GLY A 35 -4.19 5.02 -6.79
N PRO A 36 -3.09 5.72 -7.13
CA PRO A 36 -2.90 7.12 -6.75
C PRO A 36 -4.04 8.04 -7.23
N VAL A 37 -4.65 7.75 -8.39
CA VAL A 37 -5.75 8.55 -8.94
C VAL A 37 -7.03 8.34 -8.13
N GLY A 38 -7.35 7.09 -7.77
CA GLY A 38 -8.45 6.77 -6.86
C GLY A 38 -8.26 7.38 -5.48
N ILE A 39 -7.03 7.39 -4.94
CA ILE A 39 -6.73 8.12 -3.69
C ILE A 39 -7.00 9.61 -3.84
N ALA A 40 -6.57 10.24 -4.94
CA ALA A 40 -6.84 11.65 -5.19
C ALA A 40 -8.35 11.94 -5.30
N GLN A 41 -9.12 11.06 -5.92
CA GLN A 41 -10.59 11.15 -5.97
C GLN A 41 -11.22 11.04 -4.57
N MET A 42 -10.76 10.08 -3.74
CA MET A 42 -11.21 9.96 -2.35
C MET A 42 -10.92 11.23 -1.55
N VAL A 43 -9.72 11.80 -1.71
CA VAL A 43 -9.35 13.08 -1.06
C VAL A 43 -10.28 14.19 -1.51
N GLY A 44 -10.51 14.34 -2.82
CA GLY A 44 -11.46 15.33 -3.35
C GLY A 44 -12.87 15.17 -2.77
N SER A 45 -13.37 13.93 -2.71
CA SER A 45 -14.69 13.65 -2.13
C SER A 45 -14.78 13.96 -0.64
N ALA A 46 -13.74 13.64 0.14
CA ALA A 46 -13.68 13.94 1.56
C ALA A 46 -13.59 15.45 1.82
N THR A 47 -12.82 16.17 1.00
CA THR A 47 -12.73 17.64 1.06
C THR A 47 -14.08 18.28 0.76
N GLN A 48 -14.77 17.83 -0.30
CA GLN A 48 -16.09 18.34 -0.65
C GLN A 48 -17.10 18.09 0.47
N ALA A 49 -17.15 16.87 1.02
CA ALA A 49 -18.01 16.54 2.15
C ALA A 49 -17.71 17.40 3.39
N THR A 50 -16.42 17.69 3.66
CA THR A 50 -16.03 18.60 4.75
C THR A 50 -16.51 20.02 4.51
N ILE A 51 -16.46 20.52 3.27
CA ILE A 51 -16.96 21.86 2.91
C ILE A 51 -18.49 21.90 3.06
N ASP A 52 -19.21 20.92 2.52
CA ASP A 52 -20.67 20.89 2.50
C ASP A 52 -21.27 20.76 3.90
N THR A 53 -20.63 19.99 4.77
CA THR A 53 -21.11 19.74 6.13
C THR A 53 -20.57 20.72 7.16
N GLY A 54 -19.49 21.46 6.82
CA GLY A 54 -18.72 22.27 7.77
C GLY A 54 -17.95 21.46 8.83
N LEU A 55 -17.93 20.12 8.72
CA LEU A 55 -17.28 19.22 9.68
C LEU A 55 -15.95 18.70 9.13
N LEU A 56 -14.90 18.73 9.96
CA LEU A 56 -13.58 18.18 9.60
C LEU A 56 -13.54 16.64 9.63
N PHE A 57 -14.60 15.97 10.08
CA PHE A 57 -14.61 14.53 10.28
C PHE A 57 -14.28 13.72 9.00
N PRO A 58 -14.85 14.00 7.80
CA PRO A 58 -14.54 13.24 6.58
C PRO A 58 -13.04 13.24 6.23
N ILE A 59 -12.41 14.42 6.21
CA ILE A 59 -10.99 14.53 5.84
C ILE A 59 -10.06 13.95 6.91
N LEU A 60 -10.38 14.09 8.19
CA LEU A 60 -9.62 13.49 9.28
C LEU A 60 -9.72 11.96 9.27
N ARG A 61 -10.92 11.43 9.00
CA ARG A 61 -11.15 9.99 8.88
C ARG A 61 -10.36 9.41 7.71
N LEU A 62 -10.41 10.05 6.54
CA LEU A 62 -9.62 9.61 5.39
C LEU A 62 -8.13 9.66 5.69
N SER A 63 -7.65 10.75 6.29
CA SER A 63 -6.23 10.90 6.68
C SER A 63 -5.78 9.81 7.65
N ALA A 64 -6.61 9.43 8.62
CA ALA A 64 -6.33 8.35 9.55
C ALA A 64 -6.22 7.00 8.84
N ILE A 65 -7.15 6.70 7.92
CA ILE A 65 -7.13 5.46 7.12
C ILE A 65 -5.88 5.38 6.24
N LEU A 66 -5.57 6.45 5.51
CA LEU A 66 -4.38 6.50 4.65
C LEU A 66 -3.09 6.39 5.48
N SER A 67 -3.02 7.05 6.64
CA SER A 67 -1.86 6.97 7.54
C SER A 67 -1.66 5.56 8.09
N ALA A 68 -2.75 4.89 8.50
CA ALA A 68 -2.69 3.50 8.96
C ALA A 68 -2.22 2.56 7.83
N ALA A 69 -2.74 2.74 6.61
CA ALA A 69 -2.33 1.95 5.45
C ALA A 69 -0.84 2.17 5.11
N LEU A 70 -0.35 3.42 5.16
CA LEU A 70 1.07 3.74 4.97
C LEU A 70 1.94 3.12 6.06
N ALA A 71 1.51 3.19 7.33
CA ALA A 71 2.24 2.59 8.44
C ALA A 71 2.38 1.06 8.27
N VAL A 72 1.29 0.36 7.93
CA VAL A 72 1.34 -1.09 7.67
C VAL A 72 2.23 -1.41 6.46
N THR A 73 2.07 -0.66 5.37
CA THR A 73 2.85 -0.88 4.14
C THR A 73 4.35 -0.67 4.41
N ASN A 74 4.72 0.39 5.13
CA ASN A 74 6.11 0.68 5.49
C ASN A 74 6.72 -0.36 6.43
N LEU A 75 5.93 -1.14 7.18
CA LEU A 75 6.43 -2.22 8.02
C LEU A 75 6.66 -3.54 7.25
N LEU A 76 6.19 -3.64 5.99
CA LEU A 76 6.44 -4.82 5.18
C LEU A 76 7.95 -5.00 4.92
N PRO A 77 8.46 -6.24 4.90
CA PRO A 77 9.86 -6.54 4.62
C PRO A 77 10.17 -6.45 3.12
N LEU A 78 9.78 -5.34 2.50
CA LEU A 78 10.01 -5.05 1.10
C LEU A 78 11.21 -4.12 0.95
N PRO A 79 12.15 -4.43 0.03
CA PRO A 79 13.20 -3.50 -0.36
C PRO A 79 12.59 -2.14 -0.77
N ALA A 80 13.33 -1.06 -0.51
CA ALA A 80 12.90 0.35 -0.62
C ALA A 80 11.96 0.91 0.47
N LEU A 81 11.32 0.06 1.29
CA LEU A 81 10.53 0.51 2.44
C LEU A 81 11.31 0.44 3.76
N ASP A 82 10.82 1.13 4.79
CA ASP A 82 11.43 1.17 6.12
C ASP A 82 11.56 -0.24 6.76
N GLY A 83 10.55 -1.08 6.55
CA GLY A 83 10.51 -2.47 7.02
C GLY A 83 11.52 -3.38 6.33
N GLY A 84 11.91 -3.07 5.09
CA GLY A 84 13.03 -3.73 4.40
C GLY A 84 14.35 -3.47 5.11
N ARG A 85 14.60 -2.23 5.54
CA ARG A 85 15.78 -1.88 6.33
C ARG A 85 15.76 -2.52 7.71
N LEU A 86 14.59 -2.54 8.35
CA LEU A 86 14.41 -3.25 9.62
C LEU A 86 14.75 -4.75 9.49
N LEU A 87 14.32 -5.40 8.40
CA LEU A 87 14.67 -6.79 8.10
C LEU A 87 16.19 -6.98 7.97
N PHE A 88 16.88 -6.08 7.24
CA PHE A 88 18.34 -6.14 7.13
C PHE A 88 19.02 -6.00 8.50
N ILE A 89 18.58 -5.05 9.33
CA ILE A 89 19.10 -4.87 10.70
C ILE A 89 18.87 -6.13 11.55
N LEU A 90 17.69 -6.76 11.46
CA LEU A 90 17.40 -8.01 12.16
C LEU A 90 18.34 -9.14 11.71
N ILE A 91 18.56 -9.27 10.40
CA ILE A 91 19.50 -10.25 9.83
C ILE A 91 20.94 -9.96 10.30
N GLU A 92 21.38 -8.70 10.29
CA GLU A 92 22.71 -8.32 10.79
C GLU A 92 22.89 -8.65 12.26
N THR A 93 21.87 -8.37 13.08
CA THR A 93 21.86 -8.65 14.52
C THR A 93 22.01 -10.15 14.78
N ILE A 94 21.28 -11.00 14.04
CA ILE A 94 21.37 -12.46 14.16
C ILE A 94 22.70 -12.99 13.63
N ARG A 95 23.20 -12.42 12.52
CA ARG A 95 24.41 -12.90 11.83
C ARG A 95 25.71 -12.39 12.46
N GLY A 96 25.64 -11.37 13.33
CA GLY A 96 26.78 -10.74 13.98
C GLY A 96 27.76 -10.01 13.04
N ARG A 97 27.44 -9.90 11.75
CA ARG A 97 28.27 -9.24 10.72
C ARG A 97 27.40 -8.37 9.83
N ARG A 98 27.83 -7.12 9.67
CA ARG A 98 27.17 -6.11 8.83
C ARG A 98 27.06 -6.60 7.39
N VAL A 99 25.94 -6.29 6.74
CA VAL A 99 25.79 -6.36 5.31
C VAL A 99 26.58 -5.19 4.72
N SER A 100 27.29 -5.43 3.62
CA SER A 100 28.04 -4.37 2.97
C SER A 100 27.06 -3.30 2.47
N PRO A 101 27.27 -2.01 2.76
CA PRO A 101 26.37 -0.92 2.35
C PRO A 101 26.10 -0.90 0.84
N GLU A 102 27.06 -1.33 0.00
CA GLU A 102 26.84 -1.39 -1.45
C GLU A 102 25.77 -2.44 -1.83
N ARG A 103 25.71 -3.58 -1.12
CA ARG A 103 24.74 -4.65 -1.40
C ARG A 103 23.34 -4.28 -0.90
N GLU A 104 23.25 -3.69 0.30
CA GLU A 104 21.98 -3.18 0.81
C GLU A 104 21.44 -2.08 -0.11
N GLY A 105 22.29 -1.10 -0.47
CA GLY A 105 21.93 -0.02 -1.38
C GLY A 105 21.46 -0.54 -2.75
N PHE A 106 22.13 -1.54 -3.32
CA PHE A 106 21.70 -2.15 -4.58
C PHE A 106 20.33 -2.83 -4.47
N VAL A 107 20.08 -3.60 -3.40
CA VAL A 107 18.77 -4.25 -3.18
C VAL A 107 17.66 -3.21 -3.00
N HIS A 108 17.91 -2.16 -2.23
CA HIS A 108 16.95 -1.05 -2.06
C HIS A 108 16.71 -0.31 -3.39
N MET A 109 17.75 -0.05 -4.19
CA MET A 109 17.60 0.60 -5.50
C MET A 109 16.73 -0.22 -6.45
N VAL A 110 16.99 -1.53 -6.56
CA VAL A 110 16.15 -2.44 -7.37
C VAL A 110 14.72 -2.42 -6.86
N GLY A 111 14.52 -2.49 -5.53
CA GLY A 111 13.22 -2.33 -4.90
C GLY A 111 12.50 -1.04 -5.29
N TYR A 112 13.21 0.09 -5.23
CA TYR A 112 12.66 1.41 -5.57
C TYR A 112 12.18 1.46 -7.02
N VAL A 113 13.00 0.98 -7.95
CA VAL A 113 12.65 0.95 -9.38
C VAL A 113 11.42 0.06 -9.63
N LEU A 114 11.35 -1.11 -9.00
CA LEU A 114 10.21 -2.02 -9.11
C LEU A 114 8.92 -1.40 -8.53
N LEU A 115 9.00 -0.77 -7.35
CA LEU A 115 7.87 -0.10 -6.73
C LEU A 115 7.37 1.09 -7.57
N LEU A 116 8.28 1.93 -8.06
CA LEU A 116 7.91 3.05 -8.94
C LEU A 116 7.27 2.55 -10.24
N GLY A 117 7.81 1.46 -10.82
CA GLY A 117 7.21 0.82 -11.98
C GLY A 117 5.80 0.29 -11.71
N LEU A 118 5.59 -0.34 -10.55
CA LEU A 118 4.27 -0.80 -10.11
C LEU A 118 3.29 0.35 -9.91
N ILE A 119 3.71 1.46 -9.30
CA ILE A 119 2.88 2.66 -9.11
C ILE A 119 2.43 3.19 -10.48
N VAL A 120 3.34 3.31 -11.45
CA VAL A 120 3.00 3.75 -12.81
C VAL A 120 2.02 2.78 -13.47
N PHE A 121 2.27 1.48 -13.39
CA PHE A 121 1.39 0.46 -13.95
C PHE A 121 -0.04 0.53 -13.38
N ILE A 122 -0.16 0.59 -12.05
CA ILE A 122 -1.45 0.71 -11.37
C ILE A 122 -2.12 2.02 -11.76
N THR A 123 -1.38 3.13 -11.81
CA THR A 123 -1.93 4.45 -12.18
C THR A 123 -2.54 4.45 -13.59
N VAL A 124 -1.87 3.84 -14.57
CA VAL A 124 -2.40 3.72 -15.94
C VAL A 124 -3.70 2.91 -15.97
N ARG A 125 -3.78 1.85 -15.17
CA ARG A 125 -5.00 1.03 -15.04
C ARG A 125 -6.12 1.77 -14.29
N ASP A 126 -5.78 2.52 -13.26
CA ASP A 126 -6.71 3.28 -12.43
C ASP A 126 -7.44 4.35 -13.24
N ILE A 127 -6.75 5.04 -14.15
CA ILE A 127 -7.36 6.01 -15.07
C ILE A 127 -8.45 5.37 -15.96
N SER A 128 -8.31 4.09 -16.31
CA SER A 128 -9.29 3.38 -17.14
C SER A 128 -10.54 2.90 -16.38
N THR A 129 -10.58 3.06 -15.05
CA THR A 129 -11.68 2.57 -14.20
C THR A 129 -12.21 3.71 -13.33
N VAL A 130 -13.42 4.20 -13.61
CA VAL A 130 -14.13 5.10 -12.67
C VAL A 130 -14.61 4.24 -11.49
N ARG A 131 -13.92 4.30 -10.35
CA ARG A 131 -14.34 3.61 -9.12
C ARG A 131 -15.34 4.44 -8.34
N GLN A 132 -16.28 3.76 -7.70
CA GLN A 132 -17.26 4.40 -6.81
C GLN A 132 -16.52 4.93 -5.57
N GLY A 133 -16.68 6.23 -5.29
CA GLY A 133 -16.11 6.87 -4.12
C GLY A 133 -16.80 6.44 -2.83
N ILE A 134 -16.19 6.78 -1.69
CA ILE A 134 -16.78 6.54 -0.37
C ILE A 134 -18.10 7.32 -0.28
N ASP A 135 -19.20 6.62 0.02
CA ASP A 135 -20.50 7.26 0.27
C ASP A 135 -20.50 7.92 1.65
N TRP A 136 -20.04 9.18 1.69
CA TRP A 136 -19.96 9.97 2.92
C TRP A 136 -21.32 10.24 3.55
N ILE A 137 -22.39 10.26 2.77
CA ILE A 137 -23.75 10.54 3.26
C ILE A 137 -24.20 9.40 4.18
N SER A 138 -23.99 8.16 3.75
CA SER A 138 -24.29 6.97 4.56
C SER A 138 -23.54 6.91 5.90
N ILE A 139 -22.32 7.46 5.94
CA ILE A 139 -21.43 7.44 7.13
C ILE A 139 -21.78 8.59 8.09
N LEU A 140 -22.34 9.68 7.58
CA LEU A 140 -22.75 10.86 8.36
C LEU A 140 -24.18 10.75 8.91
N GLY A 141 -24.92 9.70 8.56
CA GLY A 141 -26.18 9.34 9.21
C GLY A 141 -27.35 10.28 8.93
N GLN A 142 -27.47 10.77 7.69
CA GLN A 142 -28.69 11.42 7.19
C GLN A 142 -29.34 10.59 6.08
#